data_AF-A0A355IEF4-F1
#
_entry.id   AF-A0A355IEF4-F1
#
_cell.length_a   1.000
_cell.length_b   1.000
_cell.length_c   1.000
_cell.angle_alpha   90.00
_cell.angle_beta   90.00
_cell.angle_gamma   90.00
#
_symmetry.space_group_name_H-M   'P 1'
#
loop_
_entity.id
_entity.type
_entity.pdbx_description
1 polymer ?
#
loop_
_entity_poly.entity_id
_entity_poly.type
_entity_poly.pdbx_seq_one_letter_code
_entity_poly.pdbx_strand_id
1 'polypeptide(L)' 'MSDATPGASEKEGRFEPRHGWRDMPLGGVIPKAGSATEYETGDWRSIRPLHSKERCINCLLCWVYCPDAAIRL' A
#
# COMPACT_ATOMS: atom_id res chain seq x y z
N MET A 1 38.82 4.54 -1.10
CA MET A 1 38.23 4.77 -2.44
C MET A 1 37.91 3.38 -2.98
N SER A 2 36.66 3.18 -3.42
CA SER A 2 36.06 1.92 -3.94
C SER A 2 36.07 0.74 -2.94
N ASP A 3 34.96 0.11 -2.57
CA ASP A 3 33.83 -0.27 -3.40
C ASP A 3 32.49 -0.06 -2.69
N ALA A 4 31.56 0.58 -3.40
CA ALA A 4 30.14 0.49 -3.11
C ALA A 4 29.72 -0.96 -3.39
N THR A 5 29.42 -1.74 -2.36
CA THR A 5 28.77 -3.03 -2.57
C THR A 5 27.34 -2.77 -3.04
N PRO A 6 26.97 -3.16 -4.27
CA PRO A 6 25.63 -2.94 -4.79
C PRO A 6 24.69 -4.00 -4.23
N GLY A 7 23.47 -3.59 -3.87
CA GLY A 7 22.34 -4.54 -3.84
C GLY A 7 21.52 -4.65 -2.55
N ALA A 8 21.25 -3.55 -1.83
CA ALA A 8 19.87 -3.38 -1.36
C ALA A 8 19.07 -3.00 -2.62
N SER A 9 18.70 -4.03 -3.37
CA SER A 9 18.25 -3.95 -4.76
C SER A 9 17.56 -2.63 -5.11
N GLU A 10 18.18 -1.86 -6.00
CA GLU A 10 17.52 -0.93 -6.93
C GLU A 10 16.59 -1.72 -7.85
N LYS A 11 15.69 -2.50 -7.27
CA LYS A 11 14.63 -3.18 -7.98
C LYS A 11 13.40 -2.32 -7.73
N GLU A 12 13.10 -1.53 -8.74
CA GLU A 12 11.75 -1.08 -9.08
C GLU A 12 10.85 -2.34 -9.13
N GLY A 13 10.40 -2.80 -7.96
CA GLY A 13 9.91 -4.15 -7.79
C GLY A 13 8.90 -4.21 -6.66
N ARG A 14 7.69 -4.61 -7.02
CA ARG A 14 6.55 -4.93 -6.14
C ARG A 14 7.03 -5.74 -4.93
N PHE A 15 6.65 -5.37 -3.71
CA PHE A 15 6.91 -6.13 -2.49
C PHE A 15 6.61 -7.64 -2.69
N GLU A 16 7.64 -8.48 -2.71
CA GLU A 16 7.47 -9.92 -2.81
C GLU A 16 7.33 -10.52 -1.40
N PRO A 17 6.24 -11.25 -1.08
CA PRO A 17 5.94 -11.72 0.27
C PRO A 17 6.82 -12.88 0.76
N ARG A 18 7.93 -13.19 0.07
CA ARG A 18 8.79 -14.36 0.36
C ARG A 18 10.17 -13.99 0.88
N HIS A 19 10.29 -12.84 1.51
CA HIS A 19 11.52 -12.41 2.17
C HIS A 19 11.60 -13.01 3.58
N GLY A 20 12.67 -13.77 3.83
CA GLY A 20 12.96 -14.30 5.16
C GLY A 20 13.52 -13.22 6.07
N TRP A 21 13.75 -13.53 7.35
CA TRP A 21 14.32 -12.54 8.30
C TRP A 21 15.68 -11.97 7.88
N ARG A 22 16.43 -12.67 6.99
CA ARG A 22 17.72 -12.21 6.44
C ARG A 22 17.58 -11.13 5.37
N ASP A 23 16.40 -11.01 4.77
CA ASP A 23 16.12 -10.05 3.69
C ASP A 23 15.54 -8.74 4.23
N MET A 24 15.30 -8.65 5.54
CA MET A 24 14.76 -7.44 6.16
C MET A 24 15.80 -6.31 6.16
N PRO A 25 15.37 -5.05 5.93
CA PRO A 25 16.25 -3.91 6.00
C PRO A 25 16.83 -3.75 7.41
N LEU A 26 18.08 -3.27 7.49
CA LEU A 26 18.77 -3.03 8.75
C LEU A 26 17.93 -2.10 9.64
N GLY A 27 17.71 -2.51 10.89
CA GLY A 27 16.91 -1.75 11.84
C GLY A 27 15.42 -1.65 11.52
N GLY A 28 14.89 -2.43 10.56
CA GLY A 28 13.46 -2.42 10.21
C GLY A 28 12.99 -1.12 9.57
N VAL A 29 13.91 -0.36 8.96
CA VAL A 29 13.56 0.90 8.29
C VAL A 29 12.65 0.64 7.10
N ILE A 30 11.71 1.55 6.83
CA ILE A 30 10.87 1.52 5.63
C ILE A 30 11.61 2.29 4.52
N PRO A 31 12.15 1.61 3.49
CA PRO A 31 13.05 2.26 2.53
C PRO A 31 12.31 3.12 1.49
N LYS A 32 11.00 2.90 1.31
CA LYS A 32 10.17 3.55 0.29
C LYS A 32 8.93 4.16 0.93
N ALA A 33 8.74 5.46 0.76
CA ALA A 33 7.53 6.15 1.19
C ALA A 33 6.31 5.63 0.40
N GLY A 34 5.14 5.59 1.05
CA GLY A 34 3.91 5.12 0.42
C GLY A 34 3.85 3.62 0.16
N SER A 35 4.78 2.81 0.69
CA SER A 35 4.77 1.35 0.56
C SER A 35 3.49 0.68 1.07
N ALA A 36 2.70 1.37 1.91
CA ALA A 36 1.38 0.92 2.36
C ALA A 36 0.45 0.52 1.20
N THR A 37 0.57 1.15 0.02
CA THR A 37 -0.24 0.82 -1.15
C THR A 37 0.07 -0.55 -1.77
N GLU A 38 1.20 -1.16 -1.40
CA GLU A 38 1.60 -2.49 -1.88
C GLU A 38 0.96 -3.62 -1.05
N TYR A 39 0.33 -3.28 0.08
CA TYR A 39 -0.39 -4.24 0.91
C TYR A 39 -1.86 -4.29 0.51
N GLU A 40 -2.29 -5.46 0.01
CA GLU A 40 -3.67 -5.70 -0.41
C GLU A 40 -4.56 -6.01 0.80
N THR A 41 -5.45 -5.08 1.18
CA THR A 41 -6.38 -5.21 2.32
C THR A 41 -7.77 -5.71 1.91
N GLY A 42 -7.99 -5.97 0.61
CA GLY A 42 -9.29 -6.31 0.05
C GLY A 42 -9.95 -7.57 0.60
N ASP A 43 -9.14 -8.51 1.13
CA ASP A 43 -9.56 -9.79 1.67
C ASP A 43 -10.14 -9.69 3.10
N TRP A 44 -10.01 -8.55 3.78
CA TRP A 44 -10.55 -8.36 5.14
C TRP A 44 -12.08 -8.20 5.16
N ARG A 45 -12.71 -8.05 3.99
CA ARG A 45 -14.13 -7.70 3.87
C ARG A 45 -15.03 -8.92 4.04
N SER A 46 -15.91 -8.89 5.04
CA SER A 46 -17.11 -9.74 5.06
C SER A 46 -18.28 -9.11 4.29
N ILE A 47 -18.30 -7.78 4.19
CA ILE A 47 -19.30 -6.98 3.45
C ILE A 47 -18.60 -5.82 2.73
N ARG A 48 -19.24 -5.26 1.71
CA ARG A 48 -18.74 -4.08 0.98
C ARG A 48 -19.85 -3.05 0.72
N PRO A 49 -19.53 -1.75 0.71
CA PRO A 49 -20.50 -0.72 0.33
C PRO A 49 -20.89 -0.85 -1.16
N LEU A 50 -22.16 -0.60 -1.46
CA LEU A 50 -22.69 -0.53 -2.83
C LEU A 50 -23.09 0.91 -3.15
N HIS A 51 -22.42 1.51 -4.15
CA HIS A 51 -22.69 2.88 -4.56
C HIS A 51 -23.89 2.94 -5.51
N SER A 52 -24.95 3.65 -5.12
CA SER A 52 -26.10 3.97 -5.97
C SER A 52 -25.93 5.36 -6.55
N LYS A 53 -25.70 5.43 -7.87
CA LYS A 53 -25.41 6.69 -8.57
C LYS A 53 -26.64 7.60 -8.63
N GLU A 54 -27.83 7.02 -8.70
CA GLU A 54 -29.11 7.72 -8.79
C GLU A 54 -29.43 8.48 -7.50
N ARG A 55 -28.88 8.04 -6.36
CA ARG A 55 -29.08 8.64 -5.04
C ARG A 55 -27.89 9.46 -4.55
N CYS A 56 -26.75 9.40 -5.26
CA CYS A 56 -25.54 10.09 -4.85
C CYS A 56 -25.65 11.58 -5.19
N ILE A 57 -25.51 12.44 -4.18
CA ILE A 57 -25.50 13.90 -4.34
C ILE A 57 -24.08 14.48 -4.48
N ASN A 58 -23.07 13.63 -4.67
CA ASN A 58 -21.66 14.02 -4.77
C ASN A 58 -21.15 14.85 -3.57
N CYS A 59 -21.61 14.55 -2.35
CA CYS A 59 -21.18 15.26 -1.15
C CYS A 59 -19.76 14.92 -0.69
N LEU A 60 -19.13 13.90 -1.29
CA LEU A 60 -17.77 13.43 -0.98
C LEU A 60 -17.55 12.99 0.48
N LEU A 61 -18.61 12.84 1.28
CA LEU A 61 -18.49 12.35 2.65
C LEU A 61 -17.93 10.92 2.70
N CYS A 62 -18.33 10.08 1.75
CA CYS A 62 -17.79 8.73 1.65
C CYS A 62 -16.27 8.73 1.37
N TRP A 63 -15.78 9.71 0.60
CA TRP A 63 -14.35 9.86 0.30
C TRP A 63 -13.57 10.35 1.53
N VAL A 64 -14.01 11.43 2.19
CA VAL A 64 -13.28 12.03 3.33
C VAL A 64 -13.28 11.13 4.57
N TYR A 65 -14.36 10.36 4.79
CA TYR A 65 -14.48 9.48 5.96
C TYR A 65 -13.97 8.05 5.73
N CYS A 66 -13.51 7.70 4.53
CA CYS A 66 -12.94 6.38 4.30
C CYS A 66 -11.58 6.26 5.03
N PRO A 67 -11.44 5.35 6.02
CA PRO A 67 -10.20 5.24 6.79
C PRO A 67 -9.03 4.64 5.99
N ASP A 68 -9.33 3.98 4.87
CA ASP A 68 -8.37 3.23 4.04
C ASP A 68 -8.14 3.91 2.67
N ALA A 69 -8.67 5.12 2.47
CA ALA A 69 -8.65 5.82 1.17
C ALA A 69 -9.13 4.95 -0.03
N ALA A 70 -10.04 4.00 0.22
CA ALA A 70 -10.50 3.02 -0.76
C ALA A 70 -11.51 3.59 -1.80
N ILE A 71 -11.88 4.86 -1.69
CA ILE A 71 -12.76 5.57 -2.61
C ILE A 71 -11.93 6.58 -3.40
N ARG A 72 -12.02 6.52 -4.74
CA ARG A 72 -11.35 7.45 -5.65
C ARG A 72 -12.31 8.57 -6.06
N LEU A 73 -11.76 9.76 -6.29
CA LEU A 73 -12.47 10.91 -6.85
C LEU A 73 -12.67 10.76 -8.36
#